data_AF-A0A8D5XZR7-F1
#
_entry.id   AF-A0A8D5XZR7-F1
#
_cell.length_a   1.000
_cell.length_b   1.000
_cell.length_c   1.000
_cell.angle_alpha   90.00
_cell.angle_beta   90.00
_cell.angle_gamma   90.00
#
_symmetry.space_group_name_H-M   'P 1'
#
loop_
_entity.id
_entity.type
_entity.pdbx_description
1 polymer ?
#
loop_
_entity_poly.entity_id
_entity_poly.type
_entity_poly.pdbx_seq_one_letter_code
_entity_poly.pdbx_strand_id
1 'polypeptide(L)'
;MPVDFLTTEQELNYGRYVAEPNDVQLARYFHLDERDLAFINQRRGRHNRLGIALQLTTARFLGTFLTDLTRVLPGVQQFVAVQLNIRRPEVLTRYAERVTTLREHTALIKEYYGYHEFGDFPWSFRLKRLLYTRAWLSNERPGLMFDFATAWLLQNKVLLPGATTLVRLVSEIRERANQRLWKKLAALPDSWQTARVTELLDIPEGQRTSPLEQLKRDRSPSAARHLPKRWSGISGCETWNFPD
;
A
#
# COMPACT_ATOMS: atom_id res chain seq x y z
N MET A 1 -12.02 -10.70 9.66
CA MET A 1 -11.50 -11.47 8.51
C MET A 1 -10.39 -10.65 7.87
N PRO A 2 -9.18 -11.18 7.63
CA PRO A 2 -8.21 -10.46 6.83
C PRO A 2 -8.79 -10.37 5.41
N VAL A 3 -9.10 -9.16 4.98
CA VAL A 3 -9.48 -8.91 3.59
C VAL A 3 -8.16 -8.93 2.84
N ASP A 4 -7.82 -10.09 2.29
CA ASP A 4 -6.69 -10.17 1.38
C ASP A 4 -7.12 -9.58 0.04
N PHE A 5 -6.82 -8.28 -0.11
CA PHE A 5 -7.14 -7.53 -1.31
C PHE A 5 -5.92 -7.36 -2.22
N LEU A 6 -4.75 -7.86 -1.80
CA LEU A 6 -3.55 -7.75 -2.59
C LEU A 6 -3.62 -8.72 -3.76
N THR A 7 -3.10 -8.29 -4.91
CA THR A 7 -2.80 -9.22 -5.97
C THR A 7 -1.56 -10.03 -5.59
N THR A 8 -1.43 -11.25 -6.13
CA THR A 8 -0.23 -12.08 -5.95
C THR A 8 1.04 -11.33 -6.34
N GLU A 9 0.96 -10.51 -7.39
CA GLU A 9 2.06 -9.65 -7.83
C GLU A 9 2.44 -8.60 -6.77
N GLN A 10 1.46 -7.92 -6.17
CA GLN A 10 1.72 -6.94 -5.09
C GLN A 10 2.37 -7.60 -3.88
N GLU A 11 1.92 -8.78 -3.47
CA GLU A 11 2.51 -9.51 -2.35
C GLU A 11 3.95 -9.94 -2.62
N LEU A 12 4.22 -10.44 -3.82
CA LEU A 12 5.54 -10.92 -4.20
C LEU A 12 6.54 -9.77 -4.35
N ASN A 13 6.10 -8.64 -4.93
CA ASN A 13 6.95 -7.47 -5.19
C ASN A 13 7.23 -6.63 -3.92
N TYR A 14 6.46 -6.81 -2.84
CA TYR A 14 6.57 -5.97 -1.66
C TYR A 14 7.83 -6.28 -0.83
N GLY A 15 8.82 -5.39 -0.88
CA GLY A 15 10.04 -5.46 -0.08
C GLY A 15 10.95 -6.63 -0.44
N ARG A 16 10.86 -7.16 -1.67
CA ARG A 16 11.62 -8.33 -2.16
C ARG A 16 12.14 -8.12 -3.57
N TYR A 17 13.25 -8.77 -3.89
CA TYR A 17 13.70 -8.91 -5.27
C TYR A 17 12.87 -9.99 -5.97
N VAL A 18 12.17 -9.63 -7.03
CA VAL A 18 11.39 -10.56 -7.85
C VAL A 18 12.06 -10.83 -9.21
N ALA A 19 12.82 -9.85 -9.71
CA ALA A 19 13.64 -9.97 -10.90
C ALA A 19 14.90 -9.10 -10.77
N GLU A 20 15.89 -9.35 -11.62
CA GLU A 20 17.08 -8.50 -11.72
C GLU A 20 16.68 -7.07 -12.10
N PRO A 21 17.17 -6.04 -11.38
CA PRO A 21 16.93 -4.66 -11.79
C PRO A 21 17.53 -4.40 -13.17
N ASN A 22 16.79 -3.69 -14.01
CA ASN A 22 17.30 -3.27 -15.32
C ASN A 22 18.36 -2.16 -15.17
N ASP A 23 19.05 -1.83 -16.26
CA ASP A 23 20.14 -0.84 -16.25
C ASP A 23 19.72 0.53 -15.71
N VAL A 24 18.48 0.95 -16.00
CA VAL A 24 17.93 2.22 -15.49
C VAL A 24 17.74 2.17 -13.98
N GLN A 25 17.24 1.05 -13.45
CA GLN A 25 17.10 0.85 -12.00
C GLN A 25 18.46 0.72 -11.32
N LEU A 26 19.42 0.02 -11.92
CA LEU A 26 20.80 -0.10 -11.42
C LEU A 26 21.45 1.29 -11.31
N ALA A 27 21.42 2.08 -12.39
CA ALA A 27 21.96 3.42 -12.40
C ALA A 27 21.28 4.36 -11.38
N ARG A 28 19.97 4.20 -11.17
CA ARG A 28 19.20 5.09 -10.30
C ARG A 28 19.32 4.76 -8.81
N TYR A 29 19.28 3.49 -8.43
CA TYR A 29 19.16 3.06 -7.03
C TYR A 29 20.43 2.40 -6.47
N PHE A 30 21.27 1.85 -7.34
CA PHE A 30 22.45 1.07 -6.96
C PHE A 30 23.77 1.78 -7.27
N HIS A 31 23.72 2.96 -7.89
CA HIS A 31 24.89 3.81 -8.02
C HIS A 31 25.29 4.39 -6.65
N LEU A 32 26.59 4.33 -6.37
CA LEU A 32 27.22 4.86 -5.17
C LEU A 32 27.92 6.16 -5.53
N ASP A 33 27.41 7.28 -5.00
CA ASP A 33 28.03 8.58 -5.18
C ASP A 33 29.25 8.76 -4.25
N GLU A 34 29.92 9.91 -4.33
CA GLU A 34 31.09 10.20 -3.50
C GLU A 34 30.77 10.17 -1.99
N ARG A 35 29.57 10.61 -1.61
CA ARG A 35 29.11 10.60 -0.22
C ARG A 35 28.95 9.16 0.27
N ASP A 36 28.39 8.30 -0.56
CA ASP A 36 28.23 6.88 -0.30
C ASP A 36 29.59 6.19 -0.14
N LEU A 37 30.50 6.42 -1.08
CA LEU A 37 31.84 5.87 -1.03
C LEU A 37 32.59 6.34 0.23
N ALA A 38 32.47 7.60 0.61
CA ALA A 38 33.06 8.13 1.85
C ALA A 38 32.49 7.44 3.10
N PHE A 39 31.17 7.24 3.16
CA PHE A 39 30.51 6.51 4.25
C PHE A 39 30.91 5.04 4.32
N ILE A 40 30.92 4.35 3.17
CA ILE A 40 31.26 2.92 3.04
C ILE A 40 32.73 2.68 3.40
N ASN A 41 33.65 3.55 2.96
CA ASN A 41 35.09 3.37 3.15
C ASN A 41 35.54 3.47 4.62
N GLN A 42 34.70 4.03 5.50
CA GLN A 42 34.91 3.99 6.96
C GLN A 42 34.86 2.57 7.53
N ARG A 43 34.24 1.60 6.82
CA ARG A 43 34.18 0.21 7.26
C ARG A 43 35.47 -0.53 6.95
N ARG A 44 35.93 -1.34 7.92
CA ARG A 44 37.12 -2.19 7.79
C ARG A 44 36.78 -3.49 7.06
N GLY A 45 37.58 -3.84 6.06
CA GLY A 45 37.45 -5.09 5.31
C GLY A 45 36.49 -5.03 4.12
N ARG A 46 36.84 -5.72 3.04
CA ARG A 46 36.07 -5.73 1.77
C ARG A 46 34.65 -6.30 1.94
N HIS A 47 34.48 -7.33 2.76
CA HIS A 47 33.16 -7.94 3.05
C HIS A 47 32.21 -6.94 3.73
N ASN A 48 32.69 -6.15 4.70
CA ASN A 48 31.87 -5.14 5.38
C ASN A 48 31.53 -3.97 4.48
N ARG A 49 32.47 -3.54 3.62
CA ARG A 49 32.21 -2.49 2.62
C ARG A 49 31.16 -2.93 1.61
N LEU A 50 31.28 -4.15 1.06
CA LEU A 50 30.29 -4.68 0.15
C LEU A 50 28.94 -4.89 0.84
N GLY A 51 28.92 -5.49 2.03
CA GLY A 51 27.69 -5.77 2.76
C GLY A 51 26.92 -4.51 3.16
N ILE A 52 27.59 -3.46 3.67
CA ILE A 52 26.92 -2.19 3.99
C ILE A 52 26.42 -1.47 2.73
N ALA A 53 27.18 -1.54 1.63
CA ALA A 53 26.77 -0.96 0.36
C ALA A 53 25.51 -1.63 -0.17
N LEU A 54 25.45 -2.96 -0.13
CA LEU A 54 24.27 -3.72 -0.53
C LEU A 54 23.06 -3.45 0.36
N GLN A 55 23.24 -3.30 1.68
CA GLN A 55 22.15 -2.90 2.57
C GLN A 55 21.61 -1.52 2.21
N LEU A 56 22.50 -0.56 1.94
CA LEU A 56 22.12 0.80 1.56
C LEU A 56 21.34 0.80 0.23
N THR A 57 21.89 0.20 -0.82
CA THR A 57 21.24 0.20 -2.14
C THR A 57 19.95 -0.62 -2.14
N THR A 58 19.89 -1.70 -1.36
CA THR A 58 18.66 -2.48 -1.18
C THR A 58 17.59 -1.67 -0.45
N ALA A 59 17.93 -0.93 0.61
CA ALA A 59 16.98 -0.04 1.27
C ALA A 59 16.47 1.09 0.35
N ARG A 60 17.30 1.57 -0.58
CA ARG A 60 16.88 2.54 -1.61
C ARG A 60 15.90 1.95 -2.62
N PHE A 61 16.14 0.72 -3.05
CA PHE A 61 15.34 0.07 -4.09
C PHE A 61 14.06 -0.56 -3.55
N LEU A 62 14.16 -1.33 -2.46
CA LEU A 62 13.05 -2.08 -1.88
C LEU A 62 12.34 -1.35 -0.74
N GLY A 63 12.95 -0.32 -0.14
CA GLY A 63 12.40 0.37 1.04
C GLY A 63 12.52 -0.39 2.36
N THR A 64 13.29 -1.47 2.39
CA THR A 64 13.52 -2.26 3.60
C THR A 64 14.91 -2.89 3.59
N PHE A 65 15.39 -3.28 4.75
CA PHE A 65 16.67 -3.98 4.91
C PHE A 65 16.46 -5.49 4.84
N LEU A 66 17.42 -6.18 4.22
CA LEU A 66 17.39 -7.64 4.18
C LEU A 66 18.11 -8.20 5.40
N THR A 67 17.46 -9.14 6.09
CA THR A 67 18.11 -9.93 7.14
C THR A 67 19.09 -10.95 6.58
N ASP A 68 18.86 -11.36 5.34
CA ASP A 68 19.66 -12.34 4.61
C ASP A 68 20.02 -11.77 3.23
N LEU A 69 21.30 -11.45 3.06
CA LEU A 69 21.83 -10.86 1.82
C LEU A 69 22.03 -11.88 0.69
N THR A 70 21.86 -13.18 0.94
CA THR A 70 21.82 -14.18 -0.15
C THR A 70 20.63 -13.95 -1.09
N ARG A 71 19.61 -13.21 -0.62
CA ARG A 71 18.46 -12.78 -1.41
C ARG A 71 18.75 -11.63 -2.38
N VAL A 72 19.91 -10.98 -2.25
CA VAL A 72 20.35 -9.98 -3.23
C VAL A 72 20.78 -10.70 -4.50
N LEU A 73 20.25 -10.28 -5.63
CA LEU A 73 20.51 -10.95 -6.90
C LEU A 73 21.95 -10.72 -7.40
N PRO A 74 22.56 -11.68 -8.12
CA PRO A 74 23.97 -11.60 -8.54
C PRO A 74 24.33 -10.36 -9.36
N GLY A 75 23.44 -9.89 -10.24
CA GLY A 75 23.65 -8.68 -11.04
C GLY A 75 23.83 -7.45 -10.17
N VAL A 76 22.99 -7.29 -9.14
CA VAL A 76 23.11 -6.25 -8.12
C VAL A 76 24.43 -6.37 -7.34
N GLN A 77 24.79 -7.58 -6.90
CA GLN A 77 26.04 -7.81 -6.17
C GLN A 77 27.25 -7.39 -6.99
N GLN A 78 27.28 -7.78 -8.26
CA GLN A 78 28.38 -7.44 -9.17
C GLN A 78 28.44 -5.94 -9.46
N PHE A 79 27.29 -5.31 -9.74
CA PHE A 79 27.22 -3.88 -10.03
C PHE A 79 27.76 -3.03 -8.88
N VAL A 80 27.40 -3.37 -7.64
CA VAL A 80 27.90 -2.66 -6.44
C VAL A 80 29.37 -3.00 -6.16
N ALA A 81 29.79 -4.26 -6.36
CA ALA A 81 31.18 -4.67 -6.13
C ALA A 81 32.17 -3.96 -7.06
N VAL A 82 31.81 -3.75 -8.33
CA VAL A 82 32.64 -3.02 -9.31
C VAL A 82 32.92 -1.59 -8.85
N GLN A 83 31.90 -0.89 -8.35
CA GLN A 83 32.04 0.49 -7.84
C GLN A 83 32.97 0.59 -6.62
N LEU A 84 33.10 -0.49 -5.85
CA LEU A 84 34.00 -0.60 -4.70
C LEU A 84 35.38 -1.17 -5.04
N ASN A 85 35.66 -1.40 -6.33
CA ASN A 85 36.88 -2.07 -6.81
C ASN A 85 37.10 -3.46 -6.16
N ILE A 86 36.01 -4.22 -6.01
CA ILE A 86 36.00 -5.59 -5.49
C ILE A 86 35.76 -6.54 -6.65
N ARG A 87 36.79 -7.31 -7.04
CA ARG A 87 36.71 -8.25 -8.17
C ARG A 87 35.87 -9.50 -7.91
N ARG A 88 35.70 -9.86 -6.64
CA ARG A 88 35.12 -11.13 -6.18
C ARG A 88 34.00 -10.87 -5.16
N PRO A 89 32.74 -10.79 -5.59
CA PRO A 89 31.60 -10.58 -4.70
C PRO A 89 31.43 -11.67 -3.65
N GLU A 90 32.03 -12.85 -3.85
CA GLU A 90 32.01 -13.98 -2.90
C GLU A 90 32.61 -13.64 -1.54
N VAL A 91 33.36 -12.54 -1.44
CA VAL A 91 33.80 -11.98 -0.16
C VAL A 91 32.63 -11.65 0.77
N LEU A 92 31.43 -11.45 0.21
CA LEU A 92 30.18 -11.25 0.95
C LEU A 92 29.82 -12.42 1.87
N THR A 93 30.31 -13.64 1.60
CA THR A 93 30.09 -14.80 2.48
C THR A 93 30.61 -14.60 3.91
N ARG A 94 31.59 -13.70 4.08
CA ARG A 94 32.15 -13.31 5.40
C ARG A 94 31.44 -12.13 6.04
N TYR A 95 30.44 -11.56 5.36
CA TYR A 95 29.69 -10.42 5.89
C TYR A 95 28.66 -10.89 6.91
N ALA A 96 28.57 -10.16 8.02
CA ALA A 96 27.60 -10.40 9.08
C ALA A 96 27.58 -11.84 9.64
N GLU A 97 28.73 -12.51 9.69
CA GLU A 97 28.92 -13.75 10.47
C GLU A 97 28.46 -13.58 11.93
N ARG A 98 28.57 -12.35 12.44
CA ARG A 98 27.91 -11.88 13.66
C ARG A 98 26.68 -11.06 13.31
N VAL A 99 25.53 -11.46 13.83
CA VAL A 99 24.24 -10.73 13.67
C VAL A 99 24.35 -9.27 14.14
N THR A 100 25.25 -8.97 15.08
CA THR A 100 25.50 -7.61 15.56
C THR A 100 25.96 -6.67 14.45
N THR A 101 26.85 -7.11 13.55
CA THR A 101 27.36 -6.30 12.44
C THR A 101 26.24 -5.83 11.51
N LEU A 102 25.28 -6.71 11.22
CA LEU A 102 24.13 -6.37 10.39
C LEU A 102 23.26 -5.28 11.05
N ARG A 103 22.97 -5.44 12.34
CA ARG A 103 22.18 -4.48 13.12
C ARG A 103 22.88 -3.12 13.20
N GLU A 104 24.18 -3.12 13.49
CA GLU A 104 25.02 -1.91 13.53
C GLU A 104 25.02 -1.19 12.19
N HIS A 105 25.26 -1.91 11.09
CA HIS A 105 25.24 -1.33 9.74
C HIS A 105 23.87 -0.76 9.38
N THR A 106 22.80 -1.46 9.74
CA THR A 106 21.43 -0.99 9.55
C THR A 106 21.18 0.30 10.33
N ALA A 107 21.62 0.38 11.59
CA ALA A 107 21.50 1.59 12.41
C ALA A 107 22.31 2.76 11.82
N LEU A 108 23.56 2.52 11.40
CA LEU A 108 24.41 3.52 10.76
C LEU A 108 23.79 4.07 9.48
N ILE A 109 23.19 3.22 8.64
CA ILE A 109 22.50 3.67 7.43
C ILE A 109 21.29 4.54 7.78
N LYS A 110 20.49 4.13 8.77
CA LYS A 110 19.31 4.90 9.21
C LYS A 110 19.70 6.29 9.68
N GLU A 111 20.70 6.38 10.55
CA GLU A 111 21.20 7.65 11.09
C GLU A 111 21.78 8.54 10.00
N TYR A 112 22.67 8.00 9.16
CA TYR A 112 23.40 8.81 8.17
C TYR A 112 22.54 9.28 6.99
N TYR A 113 21.55 8.47 6.57
CA TYR A 113 20.70 8.77 5.41
C TYR A 113 19.29 9.25 5.76
N GLY A 114 18.94 9.27 7.05
CA GLY A 114 17.64 9.72 7.55
C GLY A 114 16.50 8.77 7.22
N TYR A 115 16.71 7.46 7.40
CA TYR A 115 15.61 6.50 7.33
C TYR A 115 14.90 6.43 8.68
N HIS A 116 13.58 6.26 8.62
CA HIS A 116 12.71 6.19 9.79
C HIS A 116 12.01 4.84 9.88
N GLU A 117 11.75 4.38 11.10
CA GLU A 117 10.89 3.21 11.29
C GLU A 117 9.44 3.58 11.02
N PHE A 118 8.68 2.61 10.52
CA PHE A 118 7.25 2.80 10.27
C PHE A 118 6.50 3.23 11.54
N GLY A 119 6.92 2.74 12.71
CA GLY A 119 6.29 3.06 14.00
C GLY A 119 6.57 4.48 14.50
N ASP A 120 7.59 5.16 13.96
CA ASP A 120 8.06 6.42 14.50
C ASP A 120 7.04 7.55 14.30
N PHE A 121 6.94 8.42 15.31
CA PHE A 121 6.25 9.70 15.16
C PHE A 121 7.16 10.68 14.39
N PRO A 122 6.64 11.47 13.44
CA PRO A 122 5.24 11.65 13.05
C PRO A 122 4.78 10.81 11.86
N TRP A 123 5.60 9.86 11.39
CA TRP A 123 5.43 9.22 10.08
C TRP A 123 4.18 8.34 9.99
N SER A 124 3.99 7.44 10.97
CA SER A 124 2.78 6.61 11.03
C SER A 124 1.50 7.44 11.08
N PHE A 125 1.52 8.55 11.83
CA PHE A 125 0.40 9.47 11.96
C PHE A 125 0.11 10.23 10.67
N ARG A 126 1.14 10.75 10.00
CA ARG A 126 1.02 11.44 8.71
C ARG A 126 0.40 10.53 7.65
N LEU A 127 0.89 9.30 7.52
CA LEU A 127 0.33 8.32 6.58
C LEU A 127 -1.14 8.02 6.90
N LYS A 128 -1.46 7.72 8.17
CA LYS A 128 -2.83 7.47 8.62
C LYS A 128 -3.77 8.62 8.25
N ARG A 129 -3.34 9.86 8.48
CA ARG A 129 -4.12 11.06 8.16
C ARG A 129 -4.36 11.19 6.66
N LEU A 130 -3.33 10.99 5.84
CA LEU A 130 -3.44 11.08 4.38
C LEU A 130 -4.36 9.99 3.81
N LEU A 131 -4.18 8.74 4.23
CA LEU A 131 -5.03 7.63 3.81
C LEU A 131 -6.49 7.85 4.23
N TYR A 132 -6.72 8.40 5.41
CA TYR A 132 -8.07 8.72 5.87
C TYR A 132 -8.74 9.80 5.03
N THR A 133 -8.04 10.90 4.73
CA THR A 133 -8.57 11.95 3.85
C THR A 133 -8.91 11.38 2.47
N ARG A 134 -8.05 10.52 1.92
CA ARG A 134 -8.26 9.87 0.62
C ARG A 134 -9.48 8.94 0.63
N ALA A 135 -9.58 8.06 1.62
CA ALA A 135 -10.73 7.18 1.82
C ALA A 135 -12.05 7.93 2.07
N TRP A 136 -11.98 9.13 2.67
CA TRP A 136 -13.16 9.96 2.92
C TRP A 136 -13.67 10.66 1.66
N LEU A 137 -12.76 11.10 0.79
CA LEU A 137 -13.09 11.85 -0.43
C LEU A 137 -13.40 10.96 -1.63
N SER A 138 -12.87 9.74 -1.64
CA SER A 138 -12.93 8.84 -2.80
C SER A 138 -13.11 7.39 -2.37
N ASN A 139 -13.92 6.64 -3.13
CA ASN A 139 -14.10 5.21 -2.92
C ASN A 139 -13.06 4.41 -3.73
N GLU A 140 -11.80 4.58 -3.40
CA GLU A 140 -10.70 3.89 -4.08
C GLU A 140 -10.63 2.41 -3.72
N ARG A 141 -10.15 1.60 -4.69
CA ARG A 141 -9.84 0.20 -4.44
C ARG A 141 -8.73 0.09 -3.39
N PRO A 142 -8.83 -0.85 -2.44
CA PRO A 142 -7.85 -0.97 -1.36
C PRO A 142 -6.42 -1.27 -1.87
N GLY A 143 -6.28 -1.97 -3.00
CA GLY A 143 -4.99 -2.18 -3.66
C GLY A 143 -4.31 -0.86 -4.09
N LEU A 144 -5.06 0.09 -4.65
CA LEU A 144 -4.50 1.41 -5.03
C LEU A 144 -4.09 2.23 -3.80
N MET A 145 -4.85 2.11 -2.71
CA MET A 145 -4.48 2.75 -1.44
C MET A 145 -3.22 2.13 -0.84
N PHE A 146 -3.02 0.83 -1.00
CA PHE A 146 -1.80 0.14 -0.60
C PHE A 146 -0.59 0.60 -1.42
N ASP A 147 -0.70 0.61 -2.75
CA ASP A 147 0.37 1.10 -3.64
C ASP A 147 0.73 2.56 -3.33
N PHE A 148 -0.29 3.41 -3.12
CA PHE A 148 -0.09 4.79 -2.69
C PHE A 148 0.66 4.87 -1.36
N ALA A 149 0.27 4.05 -0.37
CA ALA A 149 0.94 4.02 0.93
C ALA A 149 2.40 3.56 0.80
N THR A 150 2.66 2.52 0.00
CA THR A 150 4.02 2.04 -0.30
C THR A 150 4.85 3.16 -0.94
N ALA A 151 4.36 3.80 -1.99
CA ALA A 151 5.05 4.90 -2.65
C ALA A 151 5.33 6.08 -1.69
N TRP A 152 4.36 6.44 -0.86
CA TRP A 152 4.52 7.50 0.13
C TRP A 152 5.59 7.16 1.17
N LEU A 153 5.64 5.93 1.66
CA LEU A 153 6.66 5.47 2.61
C LEU A 153 8.06 5.56 1.99
N LEU A 154 8.24 5.07 0.78
CA LEU A 154 9.51 5.15 0.05
C LEU A 154 9.97 6.59 -0.16
N GLN A 155 9.06 7.47 -0.61
CA GLN A 155 9.35 8.87 -0.87
C GLN A 155 9.79 9.62 0.40
N ASN A 156 9.27 9.23 1.56
CA ASN A 156 9.59 9.85 2.85
C ASN A 156 10.68 9.10 3.63
N LYS A 157 11.38 8.14 3.01
CA LYS A 157 12.40 7.29 3.64
C LYS A 157 11.91 6.57 4.91
N VAL A 158 10.63 6.22 4.93
CA VAL A 158 10.05 5.40 6.00
C VAL A 158 10.14 3.94 5.57
N LEU A 159 10.75 3.12 6.39
CA LEU A 159 10.95 1.71 6.09
C LEU A 159 9.61 0.99 5.99
N LEU A 160 9.50 0.13 4.99
CA LEU A 160 8.28 -0.63 4.75
C LEU A 160 8.00 -1.58 5.93
N PRO A 161 6.82 -1.48 6.57
CA PRO A 161 6.38 -2.50 7.53
C PRO A 161 6.07 -3.80 6.78
N GLY A 162 5.81 -4.91 7.47
CA GLY A 162 5.33 -6.12 6.79
C GLY A 162 4.04 -5.86 5.99
N ALA A 163 3.87 -6.51 4.82
CA ALA A 163 2.73 -6.28 3.92
C ALA A 163 1.38 -6.39 4.66
N THR A 164 1.22 -7.41 5.50
CA THR A 164 0.02 -7.62 6.33
C THR A 164 -0.27 -6.46 7.28
N THR A 165 0.76 -5.78 7.79
CA THR A 165 0.60 -4.59 8.64
C THR A 165 0.01 -3.44 7.85
N LEU A 166 0.48 -3.25 6.61
CA LEU A 166 -0.02 -2.19 5.73
C LEU A 166 -1.43 -2.50 5.19
N VAL A 167 -1.71 -3.75 4.83
CA VAL A 167 -3.06 -4.25 4.47
C VAL A 167 -4.07 -4.00 5.57
N ARG A 168 -3.70 -4.36 6.81
CA ARG A 168 -4.56 -4.12 7.98
C ARG A 168 -4.80 -2.63 8.18
N LEU A 169 -3.75 -1.80 8.07
CA LEU A 169 -3.89 -0.35 8.21
C LEU A 169 -4.87 0.24 7.18
N VAL A 170 -4.72 -0.12 5.91
CA VAL A 170 -5.61 0.34 4.83
C VAL A 170 -7.05 -0.10 5.11
N SER A 171 -7.25 -1.35 5.51
CA SER A 171 -8.58 -1.89 5.82
C SER A 171 -9.24 -1.15 6.99
N GLU A 172 -8.50 -0.92 8.08
CA GLU A 172 -9.00 -0.17 9.26
C GLU A 172 -9.40 1.26 8.90
N ILE A 173 -8.59 1.93 8.08
CA ILE A 173 -8.87 3.32 7.67
C ILE A 173 -10.10 3.39 6.78
N ARG A 174 -10.24 2.48 5.81
CA ARG A 174 -11.42 2.41 4.94
C ARG A 174 -12.68 2.12 5.73
N GLU A 175 -12.62 1.15 6.64
CA GLU A 175 -13.75 0.81 7.50
C GLU A 175 -14.17 2.01 8.37
N ARG A 176 -13.20 2.72 8.96
CA ARG A 176 -13.47 3.93 9.74
C ARG A 176 -14.11 5.04 8.89
N ALA A 177 -13.66 5.23 7.65
CA ALA A 177 -14.24 6.22 6.73
C ALA A 177 -15.68 5.83 6.36
N ASN A 178 -15.92 4.57 6.01
CA ASN A 178 -17.25 4.05 5.70
C ASN A 178 -18.21 4.17 6.89
N GLN A 179 -17.81 3.78 8.08
CA GLN A 179 -18.63 3.92 9.28
C GLN A 179 -19.02 5.37 9.53
N ARG A 180 -18.12 6.33 9.32
CA ARG A 180 -18.44 7.75 9.43
C ARG A 180 -19.45 8.19 8.36
N LEU A 181 -19.31 7.69 7.14
CA LEU A 181 -20.24 7.98 6.05
C LEU A 181 -21.64 7.45 6.38
N TRP A 182 -21.73 6.19 6.79
CA TRP A 182 -22.99 5.57 7.20
C TRP A 182 -23.65 6.31 8.35
N LYS A 183 -22.89 6.72 9.37
CA LYS A 183 -23.42 7.54 10.47
C LYS A 183 -23.97 8.88 9.99
N LYS A 184 -23.31 9.55 9.04
CA LYS A 184 -23.83 10.79 8.46
C LYS A 184 -25.10 10.55 7.66
N LEU A 185 -25.14 9.52 6.82
CA LEU A 185 -26.31 9.19 6.00
C LEU A 185 -27.51 8.78 6.86
N ALA A 186 -27.28 7.97 7.89
CA ALA A 186 -28.32 7.53 8.82
C ALA A 186 -28.91 8.68 9.66
N ALA A 187 -28.22 9.81 9.76
CA ALA A 187 -28.68 11.00 10.47
C ALA A 187 -29.41 12.02 9.56
N LEU A 188 -29.46 11.79 8.24
CA LEU A 188 -30.18 12.65 7.30
C LEU A 188 -31.71 12.52 7.37
N PRO A 189 -32.31 11.32 7.46
CA PRO A 189 -33.75 11.19 7.40
C PRO A 189 -34.43 11.67 8.69
N ASP A 190 -35.60 12.27 8.54
CA ASP A 190 -36.49 12.56 9.68
C ASP A 190 -37.15 11.29 10.24
N SER A 191 -37.93 11.41 11.31
CA SER A 191 -38.58 10.27 11.96
C SER A 191 -39.58 9.54 11.06
N TRP A 192 -40.28 10.26 10.18
CA TRP A 192 -41.23 9.68 9.22
C TRP A 192 -40.50 8.93 8.10
N GLN A 193 -39.45 9.54 7.54
CA GLN A 193 -38.59 8.92 6.53
C GLN A 193 -37.90 7.67 7.09
N THR A 194 -37.44 7.73 8.34
CA THR A 194 -36.83 6.58 9.03
C THR A 194 -37.82 5.43 9.18
N ALA A 195 -39.06 5.71 9.60
CA ALA A 195 -40.10 4.70 9.70
C ALA A 195 -40.40 4.05 8.34
N ARG A 196 -40.52 4.86 7.27
CA ARG A 196 -40.77 4.34 5.92
C ARG A 196 -39.61 3.53 5.35
N VAL A 197 -38.37 3.94 5.57
CA VAL A 197 -37.19 3.17 5.15
C VAL A 197 -37.10 1.84 5.90
N THR A 198 -37.50 1.83 7.19
CA THR A 198 -37.47 0.62 8.02
C THR A 198 -38.54 -0.39 7.58
N GLU A 199 -39.75 0.08 7.28
CA GLU A 199 -40.84 -0.77 6.78
C GLU A 199 -40.51 -1.47 5.44
N LEU A 200 -39.63 -0.89 4.62
CA LEU A 200 -39.14 -1.54 3.39
C LEU A 200 -38.32 -2.81 3.67
N LEU A 201 -37.80 -2.99 4.88
CA LEU A 201 -37.05 -4.16 5.29
C LEU A 201 -37.96 -5.32 5.73
N ASP A 202 -39.20 -5.02 6.13
CA ASP A 202 -40.14 -6.02 6.62
C ASP A 202 -40.68 -6.89 5.48
N ILE A 203 -40.91 -8.19 5.78
CA ILE A 203 -41.54 -9.12 4.83
C ILE A 203 -43.04 -9.18 5.17
N PRO A 204 -43.92 -8.69 4.29
CA PRO A 204 -45.36 -8.76 4.53
C PRO A 204 -45.84 -10.21 4.64
N GLU A 205 -46.86 -10.46 5.46
CA GLU A 205 -47.46 -11.78 5.60
C GLU A 205 -47.89 -12.34 4.23
N GLY A 206 -47.52 -13.60 3.96
CA GLY A 206 -47.79 -14.26 2.68
C GLY A 206 -46.79 -13.96 1.56
N GLN A 207 -45.82 -13.05 1.75
CA GLN A 207 -44.75 -12.78 0.79
C GLN A 207 -43.44 -13.45 1.19
N ARG A 208 -42.59 -13.75 0.18
CA ARG A 208 -41.26 -14.36 0.39
C ARG A 208 -40.11 -13.35 0.36
N THR A 209 -40.38 -12.09 0.02
CA THR A 209 -39.37 -11.05 -0.21
C THR A 209 -39.88 -9.71 0.26
N SER A 210 -39.04 -8.90 0.90
CA SER A 210 -39.39 -7.55 1.34
C SER A 210 -39.56 -6.56 0.16
N PRO A 211 -40.24 -5.42 0.35
CA PRO A 211 -40.33 -4.36 -0.65
C PRO A 211 -38.95 -3.87 -1.14
N LEU A 212 -37.95 -3.82 -0.26
CA LEU A 212 -36.58 -3.47 -0.66
C LEU A 212 -35.97 -4.48 -1.63
N GLU A 213 -36.19 -5.78 -1.42
CA GLU A 213 -35.69 -6.83 -2.32
C GLU A 213 -36.39 -6.81 -3.68
N GLN A 214 -37.67 -6.45 -3.72
CA GLN A 214 -38.39 -6.23 -4.98
C GLN A 214 -37.78 -5.05 -5.76
N LEU A 215 -37.55 -3.91 -5.10
CA LEU A 215 -36.92 -2.72 -5.69
C LEU A 215 -35.51 -2.99 -6.24
N LYS A 216 -34.73 -3.87 -5.59
CA LYS A 216 -33.40 -4.27 -6.08
C LYS A 216 -33.47 -5.16 -7.32
N ARG A 217 -34.45 -6.07 -7.40
CA ARG A 217 -34.64 -6.98 -8.55
C ARG A 217 -35.12 -6.23 -9.79
N ASP A 218 -36.06 -5.30 -9.63
CA ASP A 218 -36.61 -4.51 -10.73
C ASP A 218 -35.59 -3.54 -11.36
N ARG A 219 -34.50 -3.21 -10.63
CA ARG A 219 -33.37 -2.43 -11.15
C ARG A 219 -32.33 -3.22 -11.95
N SER A 220 -32.49 -4.54 -12.12
CA SER A 220 -31.65 -5.30 -13.05
C SER A 220 -31.95 -4.92 -14.50
N PRO A 221 -30.97 -4.77 -15.40
CA PRO A 221 -31.18 -4.32 -16.79
C PRO A 221 -32.18 -5.15 -17.60
N SER A 222 -32.48 -6.38 -17.16
CA SER A 222 -33.48 -7.27 -17.77
C SER A 222 -34.93 -6.95 -17.39
N ALA A 223 -35.20 -6.26 -16.27
CA ALA A 223 -36.55 -5.99 -15.75
C ALA A 223 -37.13 -4.63 -16.20
N ALA A 224 -36.32 -3.74 -16.74
CA ALA A 224 -36.73 -2.40 -17.19
C ALA A 224 -37.76 -2.37 -18.35
N ARG A 225 -38.13 -3.53 -18.93
CA ARG A 225 -39.17 -3.61 -19.98
C ARG A 225 -40.60 -3.69 -19.45
N HIS A 226 -40.79 -3.91 -18.15
CA HIS A 226 -42.13 -4.11 -17.57
C HIS A 226 -42.31 -3.33 -16.27
N LEU A 227 -42.28 -1.99 -16.34
CA LEU A 227 -42.77 -1.15 -15.25
C LEU A 227 -44.28 -0.89 -15.43
N PRO A 228 -45.14 -1.18 -14.44
CA PRO A 228 -46.55 -0.77 -14.46
C PRO A 228 -46.68 0.75 -14.32
N LYS A 229 -47.64 1.34 -15.05
CA LYS A 229 -47.97 2.79 -15.14
C LYS A 229 -48.36 3.50 -13.82
N ARG A 230 -48.04 2.96 -12.65
CA ARG A 230 -48.49 3.52 -11.34
C ARG A 230 -47.52 4.54 -10.73
N TRP A 231 -46.37 4.80 -11.36
CA TRP A 231 -45.35 5.75 -10.90
C TRP A 231 -45.17 6.97 -11.83
N SER A 232 -46.17 7.31 -12.65
CA SER A 232 -46.17 8.50 -13.53
C SER A 232 -46.40 9.83 -12.80
N GLY A 233 -46.28 9.87 -11.47
CA GLY A 233 -46.63 11.03 -10.65
C GLY A 233 -45.46 11.86 -10.09
N ILE A 234 -44.21 11.49 -10.35
CA ILE A 234 -43.02 12.19 -9.79
C ILE A 234 -42.04 12.64 -10.91
N SER A 235 -42.50 12.76 -12.15
CA SER A 235 -41.70 13.33 -13.25
C SER A 235 -41.72 14.86 -13.22
N GLY A 236 -40.83 15.42 -12.40
CA GLY A 236 -40.43 16.82 -12.43
C GLY A 236 -38.92 16.94 -12.47
N CYS A 237 -38.28 16.48 -13.55
CA CYS A 237 -36.91 16.83 -13.97
C CYS A 237 -36.65 16.21 -15.35
N GLU A 238 -37.18 16.85 -16.39
CA GLU A 238 -36.72 16.65 -17.76
C GLU A 238 -35.47 17.50 -18.01
N THR A 239 -34.56 16.94 -18.81
CA THR A 239 -33.43 17.56 -19.51
C THR A 239 -32.10 17.71 -18.77
N TRP A 240 -31.23 16.71 -18.95
CA TRP A 240 -29.81 16.94 -19.21
C TRP A 240 -29.41 16.12 -20.44
N ASN A 241 -29.34 16.80 -21.59
CA ASN A 241 -28.69 16.29 -22.80
C ASN A 241 -27.18 16.33 -22.61
N PHE A 242 -26.49 15.22 -22.89
CA PHE A 242 -25.07 15.22 -23.18
C PHE A 242 -24.89 14.96 -24.69
N PRO A 243 -24.17 15.83 -25.44
CA PRO A 243 -23.75 15.52 -26.79
C PRO A 243 -22.53 14.58 -26.78
N ASP A 244 -22.40 13.82 -27.88
CA ASP A 244 -21.41 12.77 -28.17
C ASP A 244 -19.94 13.22 -28.06
#